data_AF-A0A7S3CI42-F1
#
_entry.id   AF-A0A7S3CI42-F1
#
_cell.length_a   1.000
_cell.length_b   1.000
_cell.length_c   1.000
_cell.angle_alpha   90.00
_cell.angle_beta   90.00
_cell.angle_gamma   90.00
#
_symmetry.space_group_name_H-M   'P 1'
#
loop_
_entity.id
_entity.type
_entity.pdbx_description
1 polymer ?
#
loop_
_entity_poly.entity_id
_entity_poly.type
_entity_poly.pdbx_seq_one_letter_code
_entity_poly.pdbx_strand_id
1 'polypeptide(L)'
;MKHLAKASLLSMMAGVENTEAFSLDEFKAKILFNHDFWSKNMLEKVYYLYPSLQPNDKVNLLDPHHMDKDHYVQHDFRLKFKGIADEYDYRYEEYDVTTEDGYVLKVQRIRNPMTPPNGPVVFLQHAITDTSFGWIAHHSDESPAMVLASEGYDVWFGNYRGSTLSRKHLKLNPDSKNHSEVKDFFDFSWQEMGDYDLEPMINFVLQ
;
A
#
# COMPACT_ATOMS: atom_id res chain seq x y z
N MET A 1 -28.77 4.79 7.02
CA MET A 1 -27.55 4.10 6.58
C MET A 1 -26.43 5.00 6.03
N LYS A 2 -26.56 6.35 6.00
CA LYS A 2 -25.47 7.28 5.65
C LYS A 2 -24.47 7.58 6.80
N HIS A 3 -24.66 6.98 7.97
CA HIS A 3 -23.88 7.27 9.18
C HIS A 3 -22.81 6.23 9.53
N LEU A 4 -22.81 5.05 8.90
CA LEU A 4 -21.89 3.95 9.24
C LEU A 4 -20.55 4.03 8.50
N ALA A 5 -20.50 4.61 7.30
CA ALA A 5 -19.25 4.81 6.55
C ALA A 5 -18.28 5.83 7.19
N LYS A 6 -18.73 6.64 8.14
CA LYS A 6 -17.90 7.64 8.83
C LYS A 6 -17.10 7.07 10.02
N ALA A 7 -17.39 5.84 10.45
CA ALA A 7 -16.84 5.27 11.68
C ALA A 7 -15.61 4.36 11.50
N SER A 8 -15.32 3.91 10.28
CA SER A 8 -14.31 2.85 10.07
C SER A 8 -12.87 3.33 9.99
N LEU A 9 -12.63 4.55 9.50
CA LEU A 9 -11.28 5.10 9.42
C LEU A 9 -10.71 5.39 10.82
N LEU A 10 -11.61 5.70 11.78
CA LEU A 10 -11.24 5.99 13.14
C LEU A 10 -10.94 4.75 13.97
N SER A 11 -11.70 3.67 13.79
CA SER A 11 -11.49 2.44 14.56
C SER A 11 -10.19 1.72 14.19
N MET A 12 -9.69 1.90 12.96
CA MET A 12 -8.47 1.24 12.49
C MET A 12 -7.18 1.94 12.90
N MET A 13 -7.19 3.26 13.11
CA MET A 13 -6.02 4.00 13.62
C MET A 13 -5.83 3.85 15.15
N ALA A 14 -6.81 3.28 15.84
CA ALA A 14 -6.75 3.05 17.29
C ALA A 14 -6.09 1.71 17.68
N GLY A 15 -5.61 0.92 16.71
CA GLY A 15 -5.14 -0.45 16.91
C GLY A 15 -3.66 -0.65 17.29
N VAL A 16 -2.90 0.43 17.57
CA VAL A 16 -1.51 0.30 18.02
C VAL A 16 -1.49 0.51 19.53
N GLU A 17 -1.34 -0.58 20.29
CA GLU A 17 -1.43 -0.63 21.77
C GLU A 17 -0.40 0.25 22.53
N ASN A 18 0.41 1.07 21.85
CA ASN A 18 1.36 1.98 22.47
C ASN A 18 1.49 3.36 21.80
N THR A 19 0.53 3.78 20.96
CA THR A 19 0.42 5.17 20.51
C THR A 19 -0.94 5.71 20.92
N GLU A 20 -0.98 6.87 21.60
CA GLU A 20 -2.23 7.51 21.99
C GLU A 20 -3.16 7.65 20.77
N ALA A 21 -4.20 6.82 20.73
CA ALA A 21 -5.16 6.82 19.64
C ALA A 21 -5.87 8.18 19.60
N PHE A 22 -5.89 8.83 18.43
CA PHE A 22 -6.65 10.07 18.26
C PHE A 22 -8.12 9.84 18.56
N SER A 23 -8.72 10.71 19.36
CA SER A 23 -10.18 10.74 19.51
C SER A 23 -10.87 11.07 18.18
N LEU A 24 -12.15 10.71 18.03
CA LEU A 24 -12.92 10.99 16.81
C LEU A 24 -12.91 12.48 16.43
N ASP A 25 -12.94 13.34 17.42
CA ASP A 25 -12.97 14.77 17.21
C ASP A 25 -11.58 15.33 16.89
N GLU A 26 -10.51 14.74 17.43
CA GLU A 26 -9.15 15.04 16.98
C GLU A 26 -8.88 14.58 15.56
N PHE A 27 -9.32 13.39 15.17
CA PHE A 27 -9.20 12.92 13.78
C PHE A 27 -9.95 13.84 12.82
N LYS A 28 -11.17 14.24 13.18
CA LYS A 28 -11.94 15.21 12.39
C LYS A 28 -11.21 16.55 12.27
N ALA A 29 -10.71 17.08 13.38
CA ALA A 29 -10.10 18.40 13.44
C ALA A 29 -8.69 18.44 12.81
N LYS A 30 -7.86 17.42 13.05
CA LYS A 30 -6.45 17.36 12.60
C LYS A 30 -6.29 16.85 11.18
N ILE A 31 -7.21 16.01 10.69
CA ILE A 31 -7.09 15.29 9.42
C ILE A 31 -8.24 15.67 8.48
N LEU A 32 -9.47 15.25 8.75
CA LEU A 32 -10.58 15.40 7.79
C LEU A 32 -10.89 16.86 7.42
N PHE A 33 -10.85 17.77 8.39
CA PHE A 33 -11.22 19.19 8.19
C PHE A 33 -10.04 20.15 8.21
N ASN A 34 -8.81 19.64 8.37
CA ASN A 34 -7.63 20.50 8.32
C ASN A 34 -7.16 20.70 6.87
N HIS A 35 -7.41 21.89 6.34
CA HIS A 35 -6.95 22.26 5.00
C HIS A 35 -5.41 22.18 4.87
N ASP A 36 -4.67 22.51 5.93
CA ASP A 36 -3.20 22.43 5.96
C ASP A 36 -2.71 20.97 5.92
N PHE A 37 -3.47 20.02 6.48
CA PHE A 37 -3.12 18.59 6.40
C PHE A 37 -3.20 18.08 4.96
N TRP A 38 -4.26 18.42 4.22
CA TRP A 38 -4.44 17.93 2.86
C TRP A 38 -3.49 18.57 1.85
N SER A 39 -3.02 19.79 2.11
CA SER A 39 -2.01 20.47 1.28
C SER A 39 -0.58 19.92 1.44
N LYS A 40 -0.32 19.09 2.46
CA LYS A 40 0.99 18.47 2.69
C LYS A 40 1.28 17.32 1.72
N ASN A 41 2.56 17.13 1.40
CA ASN A 41 3.01 15.93 0.68
C ASN A 41 2.93 14.69 1.59
N MET A 42 3.13 13.49 1.05
CA MET A 42 2.97 12.23 1.80
C MET A 42 3.88 12.16 3.02
N LEU A 43 5.14 12.57 2.87
CA LEU A 43 6.13 12.56 3.96
C LEU A 43 5.77 13.57 5.06
N GLU A 44 5.34 14.77 4.66
CA GLU A 44 4.85 15.79 5.58
C GLU A 44 3.58 15.37 6.33
N LYS A 45 2.69 14.61 5.68
CA LYS A 45 1.51 14.01 6.32
C LYS A 45 1.93 12.98 7.36
N VAL A 46 2.91 12.13 7.06
CA VAL A 46 3.47 11.16 8.00
C VAL A 46 4.06 11.86 9.23
N TYR A 47 4.88 12.90 9.05
CA TYR A 47 5.43 13.65 10.19
C TYR A 47 4.41 14.47 10.97
N TYR A 48 3.35 14.94 10.29
CA TYR A 48 2.26 15.65 10.95
C TYR A 48 1.45 14.71 11.86
N LEU A 49 1.23 13.45 11.44
CA LEU A 49 0.52 12.45 12.23
C LEU A 49 1.41 11.82 13.30
N TYR A 50 2.69 11.65 13.00
CA TYR A 50 3.66 10.99 13.87
C TYR A 50 4.90 11.88 14.03
N PRO A 51 4.84 12.92 14.87
CA PRO A 51 5.98 13.80 15.12
C PRO A 51 7.22 13.05 15.64
N SER A 52 7.04 11.90 16.28
CA SER A 52 8.13 11.02 16.72
C SER A 52 8.92 10.38 15.57
N LEU A 53 8.37 10.35 14.35
CA LEU A 53 9.08 9.93 13.14
C LEU A 53 9.91 11.06 12.53
N GLN A 54 9.85 12.27 13.09
CA GLN A 54 10.72 13.35 12.63
C GLN A 54 12.19 13.01 12.92
N PRO A 55 13.11 13.41 12.04
CA PRO A 55 14.53 13.27 12.24
C PRO A 55 15.06 13.62 13.61
N ASN A 56 15.85 12.71 14.18
CA ASN A 56 16.82 13.09 15.19
C ASN A 56 17.91 13.94 14.53
N ASP A 57 18.23 15.09 15.12
CA ASP A 57 19.28 16.02 14.65
C ASP A 57 20.71 15.43 14.70
N LYS A 58 20.88 14.22 15.25
CA LYS A 58 22.17 13.57 15.46
C LYS A 58 22.37 12.48 14.43
N VAL A 59 23.22 12.73 13.43
CA VAL A 59 23.63 11.73 12.44
C VAL A 59 24.42 10.62 13.12
N ASN A 60 23.91 9.38 13.12
CA ASN A 60 24.66 8.20 13.54
C ASN A 60 25.27 7.50 12.32
N LEU A 61 26.50 7.87 11.96
CA LEU A 61 27.22 7.32 10.81
C LEU A 61 27.58 5.82 10.92
N LEU A 62 27.35 5.20 12.08
CA LEU A 62 27.62 3.79 12.33
C LEU A 62 26.39 2.90 12.16
N ASP A 63 25.21 3.50 12.05
CA ASP A 63 23.95 2.80 11.86
C ASP A 63 23.53 2.96 10.39
N PRO A 64 23.58 1.87 9.59
CA PRO A 64 23.19 1.92 8.18
C PRO A 64 21.69 2.25 7.97
N HIS A 65 20.89 2.17 9.04
CA HIS A 65 19.47 2.54 9.06
C HIS A 65 19.22 3.93 9.66
N HIS A 66 20.29 4.69 9.94
CA HIS A 66 20.15 6.02 10.54
C HIS A 66 19.51 7.01 9.56
N MET A 67 18.29 7.42 9.88
CA MET A 67 17.56 8.48 9.19
C MET A 67 18.23 9.84 9.48
N ASP A 68 19.13 10.32 8.63
CA ASP A 68 19.66 11.69 8.71
C ASP A 68 18.87 12.67 7.86
N LYS A 69 18.91 13.96 8.22
CA LYS A 69 18.18 15.08 7.57
C LYS A 69 18.40 15.20 6.06
N ASP A 70 19.46 14.60 5.53
CA ASP A 70 19.83 14.58 4.12
C ASP A 70 19.59 13.19 3.44
N HIS A 71 19.40 12.13 4.24
CA HIS A 71 19.20 10.72 3.84
C HIS A 71 17.75 10.26 3.87
N TYR A 72 16.80 11.18 4.06
CA TYR A 72 15.40 10.83 4.33
C TYR A 72 14.67 9.96 3.30
N VAL A 73 15.10 9.86 2.03
CA VAL A 73 14.14 9.43 0.99
C VAL A 73 14.71 8.96 -0.36
N GLN A 74 16.02 8.94 -0.62
CA GLN A 74 16.41 9.32 -2.00
C GLN A 74 16.42 8.27 -3.12
N HIS A 75 16.50 6.97 -2.86
CA HIS A 75 16.66 6.01 -3.97
C HIS A 75 15.35 5.35 -4.38
N ASP A 76 14.74 4.59 -3.47
CA ASP A 76 13.53 3.81 -3.75
C ASP A 76 12.31 4.66 -4.13
N PHE A 77 12.16 5.86 -3.55
CA PHE A 77 11.05 6.76 -3.90
C PHE A 77 11.17 7.38 -5.30
N ARG A 78 12.35 7.32 -5.93
CA ARG A 78 12.52 7.67 -7.36
C ARG A 78 12.19 6.51 -8.28
N LEU A 79 12.17 5.29 -7.74
CA LEU A 79 11.94 4.07 -8.47
C LEU A 79 10.49 3.65 -8.36
N LYS A 80 10.00 3.01 -9.43
CA LYS A 80 8.76 2.24 -9.35
C LYS A 80 9.09 0.88 -8.72
N PHE A 81 8.07 0.18 -8.23
CA PHE A 81 8.19 -1.18 -7.68
C PHE A 81 9.18 -2.06 -8.47
N LYS A 82 9.00 -2.14 -9.81
CA LYS A 82 9.90 -2.89 -10.70
C LYS A 82 11.36 -2.46 -10.60
N GLY A 83 11.62 -1.15 -10.56
CA GLY A 83 12.97 -0.61 -10.49
C GLY A 83 13.69 -1.05 -9.21
N ILE A 84 12.98 -1.07 -8.08
CA ILE A 84 13.52 -1.60 -6.83
C ILE A 84 13.80 -3.10 -6.98
N ALA A 85 12.86 -3.89 -7.50
CA ALA A 85 13.07 -5.33 -7.70
C ALA A 85 14.26 -5.65 -8.64
N ASP A 86 14.43 -4.87 -9.71
CA ASP A 86 15.51 -5.04 -10.69
C ASP A 86 16.90 -4.82 -10.05
N GLU A 87 17.04 -3.92 -9.08
CA GLU A 87 18.32 -3.63 -8.43
C GLU A 87 18.85 -4.78 -7.57
N TYR A 88 17.96 -5.67 -7.15
CA TYR A 88 18.29 -6.87 -6.39
C TYR A 88 18.23 -8.14 -7.25
N ASP A 89 18.20 -8.00 -8.58
CA ASP A 89 18.12 -9.09 -9.55
C ASP A 89 16.90 -10.01 -9.33
N TYR A 90 15.82 -9.50 -8.73
CA TYR A 90 14.59 -10.26 -8.54
C TYR A 90 13.77 -10.25 -9.83
N ARG A 91 13.22 -11.42 -10.17
CA ARG A 91 12.29 -11.54 -11.29
C ARG A 91 10.99 -10.87 -10.88
N TYR A 92 10.62 -9.84 -11.63
CA TYR A 92 9.38 -9.11 -11.43
C TYR A 92 8.36 -9.43 -12.51
N GLU A 93 7.14 -9.74 -12.09
CA GLU A 93 6.01 -10.03 -12.97
C GLU A 93 4.77 -9.25 -12.53
N GLU A 94 3.91 -8.87 -13.48
CA GLU A 94 2.61 -8.26 -13.21
C GLU A 94 1.51 -9.01 -13.96
N TYR A 95 0.35 -9.09 -13.33
CA TYR A 95 -0.83 -9.75 -13.87
C TYR A 95 -2.07 -8.90 -13.60
N ASP A 96 -3.01 -8.96 -14.53
CA ASP A 96 -4.32 -8.33 -14.38
C ASP A 96 -5.34 -9.44 -14.04
N VAL A 97 -5.97 -9.34 -12.86
CA VAL A 97 -7.00 -10.25 -12.35
C VAL A 97 -8.34 -9.53 -12.40
N THR A 98 -9.36 -10.13 -13.02
CA THR A 98 -10.67 -9.49 -13.17
C THR A 98 -11.65 -10.06 -12.14
N THR A 99 -12.29 -9.18 -11.37
CA THR A 99 -13.32 -9.55 -10.40
C THR A 99 -14.66 -9.85 -11.09
N GLU A 100 -15.57 -10.54 -10.42
CA GLU A 100 -16.89 -10.85 -10.96
C GLU A 100 -17.69 -9.58 -11.31
N ASP A 101 -17.56 -8.54 -10.49
CA ASP A 101 -18.24 -7.27 -10.69
C ASP A 101 -17.53 -6.33 -11.69
N GLY A 102 -16.36 -6.75 -12.21
CA GLY A 102 -15.74 -6.15 -13.39
C GLY A 102 -14.58 -5.19 -13.10
N TYR A 103 -14.05 -5.13 -11.88
CA TYR A 103 -12.79 -4.45 -11.59
C TYR A 103 -11.62 -5.25 -12.14
N VAL A 104 -10.59 -4.55 -12.61
CA VAL A 104 -9.34 -5.16 -13.07
C VAL A 104 -8.25 -4.81 -12.07
N LEU A 105 -7.86 -5.80 -11.28
CA LEU A 105 -6.91 -5.71 -10.19
C LEU A 105 -5.52 -6.06 -10.66
N LYS A 106 -4.52 -5.28 -10.24
CA LYS A 106 -3.12 -5.54 -10.55
C LYS A 106 -2.51 -6.39 -9.45
N VAL A 107 -2.12 -7.61 -9.79
CA VAL A 107 -1.32 -8.49 -8.93
C VAL A 107 0.13 -8.40 -9.38
N GLN A 108 1.05 -8.24 -8.45
CA GLN A 108 2.48 -8.21 -8.74
C GLN A 108 3.18 -9.39 -8.07
N ARG A 109 4.35 -9.76 -8.58
CA ARG A 109 5.17 -10.84 -8.03
C ARG A 109 6.63 -10.44 -8.07
N ILE A 110 7.37 -10.76 -7.01
CA ILE A 110 8.83 -10.83 -7.05
C ILE A 110 9.29 -12.22 -6.66
N ARG A 111 10.33 -12.68 -7.35
CA ARG A 111 10.93 -13.97 -7.05
C ARG A 111 12.44 -13.91 -7.26
N ASN A 112 13.17 -14.31 -6.23
CA ASN A 112 14.60 -14.52 -6.35
C ASN A 112 14.86 -15.64 -7.37
N PRO A 113 15.76 -15.46 -8.36
CA PRO A 113 16.12 -16.50 -9.32
C PRO A 113 16.56 -17.83 -8.69
N MET A 114 17.05 -17.79 -7.45
CA MET A 114 17.47 -18.96 -6.67
C MET A 114 16.31 -19.68 -5.98
N THR A 115 15.14 -19.04 -5.83
CA THR A 115 13.94 -19.68 -5.27
C THR A 115 13.52 -20.86 -6.15
N PRO A 116 13.32 -22.07 -5.60
CA PRO A 116 12.87 -23.24 -6.37
C PRO A 116 11.50 -23.02 -7.05
N PRO A 117 11.20 -23.70 -8.18
CA PRO A 117 9.91 -23.63 -8.88
C PRO A 117 8.68 -23.72 -7.97
N ASN A 118 8.74 -24.59 -6.95
CA ASN A 118 7.67 -24.82 -5.98
C ASN A 118 8.03 -24.23 -4.59
N GLY A 119 8.70 -23.08 -4.58
CA GLY A 119 9.01 -22.35 -3.35
C GLY A 119 7.74 -21.97 -2.59
N PRO A 120 7.80 -21.82 -1.26
CA PRO A 120 6.64 -21.43 -0.47
C PRO A 120 6.14 -20.05 -0.91
N VAL A 121 4.84 -19.95 -1.15
CA VAL A 121 4.17 -18.73 -1.59
C VAL A 121 3.78 -17.87 -0.40
N VAL A 122 4.02 -16.57 -0.50
CA VAL A 122 3.50 -15.56 0.44
C VAL A 122 2.73 -14.51 -0.35
N PHE A 123 1.52 -14.20 0.11
CA PHE A 123 0.70 -13.13 -0.44
C PHE A 123 0.62 -11.96 0.54
N LEU A 124 1.09 -10.79 0.11
CA LEU A 124 1.10 -9.56 0.89
C LEU A 124 0.03 -8.61 0.38
N GLN A 125 -0.93 -8.26 1.24
CA GLN A 125 -2.05 -7.38 0.91
C GLN A 125 -1.94 -6.07 1.68
N HIS A 126 -1.82 -4.97 0.95
CA HIS A 126 -1.74 -3.64 1.55
C HIS A 126 -3.08 -3.22 2.20
N ALA A 127 -3.02 -2.24 3.10
CA ALA A 127 -4.17 -1.71 3.82
C ALA A 127 -4.81 -0.50 3.11
N ILE A 128 -5.62 0.27 3.84
CA ILE A 128 -6.35 1.43 3.32
C ILE A 128 -5.38 2.50 2.80
N THR A 129 -5.71 3.11 1.66
CA THR A 129 -4.95 4.22 1.04
C THR A 129 -3.50 3.90 0.66
N ASP A 130 -3.20 2.62 0.45
CA ASP A 130 -1.86 2.16 0.09
C ASP A 130 -1.86 1.38 -1.23
N THR A 131 -0.70 0.86 -1.62
CA THR A 131 -0.47 -0.08 -2.72
C THR A 131 0.52 -1.15 -2.26
N SER A 132 0.78 -2.15 -3.11
CA SER A 132 1.89 -3.10 -2.93
C SER A 132 3.24 -2.45 -2.64
N PHE A 133 3.46 -1.18 -3.03
CA PHE A 133 4.70 -0.45 -2.78
C PHE A 133 5.10 -0.41 -1.30
N GLY A 134 4.14 -0.34 -0.38
CA GLY A 134 4.43 -0.33 1.07
C GLY A 134 5.19 -1.57 1.56
N TRP A 135 5.09 -2.69 0.86
CA TRP A 135 5.81 -3.93 1.22
C TRP A 135 7.24 -3.98 0.73
N ILE A 136 7.57 -3.23 -0.32
CA ILE A 136 8.90 -3.26 -0.94
C ILE A 136 9.75 -2.04 -0.56
N ALA A 137 9.10 -0.94 -0.18
CA ALA A 137 9.72 0.37 -0.04
C ALA A 137 10.50 0.55 1.28
N HIS A 138 11.63 -0.14 1.42
CA HIS A 138 12.60 0.00 2.50
C HIS A 138 13.93 -0.62 2.06
N HIS A 139 14.98 -0.48 2.88
CA HIS A 139 16.22 -1.24 2.70
C HIS A 139 15.93 -2.75 2.59
N SER A 140 16.71 -3.47 1.78
CA SER A 140 16.43 -4.88 1.45
C SER A 140 16.40 -5.83 2.65
N ASP A 141 17.06 -5.48 3.74
CA ASP A 141 17.10 -6.22 5.00
C ASP A 141 15.96 -5.86 5.97
N GLU A 142 15.16 -4.83 5.66
CA GLU A 142 14.00 -4.39 6.44
C GLU A 142 12.68 -4.54 5.69
N SER A 143 12.74 -4.45 4.36
CA SER A 143 11.60 -4.57 3.46
C SER A 143 11.01 -5.97 3.54
N PRO A 144 9.75 -6.14 3.98
CA PRO A 144 9.15 -7.47 4.11
C PRO A 144 9.17 -8.26 2.80
N ALA A 145 8.98 -7.59 1.67
CA ALA A 145 9.08 -8.19 0.35
C ALA A 145 10.46 -8.77 0.08
N MET A 146 11.50 -7.97 0.33
CA MET A 146 12.88 -8.34 0.01
C MET A 146 13.41 -9.41 0.96
N VAL A 147 13.12 -9.30 2.26
CA VAL A 147 13.48 -10.30 3.27
C VAL A 147 12.86 -11.67 2.93
N LEU A 148 11.58 -11.70 2.59
CA LEU A 148 10.92 -12.95 2.18
C LEU A 148 11.53 -13.51 0.88
N ALA A 149 11.79 -12.66 -0.11
CA ALA A 149 12.40 -13.10 -1.36
C ALA A 149 13.84 -13.63 -1.16
N SER A 150 14.64 -13.04 -0.26
CA SER A 150 15.99 -13.51 0.07
C SER A 150 15.99 -14.84 0.80
N GLU A 151 14.96 -15.09 1.63
CA GLU A 151 14.75 -16.36 2.33
C GLU A 151 14.15 -17.47 1.45
N GLY A 152 13.99 -17.21 0.14
CA GLY A 152 13.57 -18.22 -0.83
C GLY A 152 12.06 -18.39 -0.95
N TYR A 153 11.26 -17.42 -0.51
CA TYR A 153 9.82 -17.39 -0.77
C TYR A 153 9.53 -16.87 -2.18
N ASP A 154 8.35 -17.26 -2.70
CA ASP A 154 7.75 -16.69 -3.89
C ASP A 154 6.71 -15.64 -3.45
N VAL A 155 7.02 -14.35 -3.64
CA VAL A 155 6.30 -13.27 -2.97
C VAL A 155 5.36 -12.58 -3.96
N TRP A 156 4.09 -12.55 -3.61
CA TRP A 156 3.00 -12.00 -4.40
C TRP A 156 2.35 -10.82 -3.67
N PHE A 157 1.85 -9.86 -4.42
CA PHE A 157 1.29 -8.62 -3.89
C PHE A 157 -0.07 -8.33 -4.53
N GLY A 158 -1.09 -8.21 -3.70
CA GLY A 158 -2.42 -7.78 -4.13
C GLY A 158 -2.57 -6.27 -4.13
N ASN A 159 -3.37 -5.74 -5.05
CA ASN A 159 -3.77 -4.34 -5.04
C ASN A 159 -5.30 -4.22 -5.12
N TYR A 160 -5.89 -3.63 -4.09
CA TYR A 160 -7.35 -3.47 -4.02
C TYR A 160 -7.88 -2.49 -5.06
N ARG A 161 -9.13 -2.72 -5.48
CA ARG A 161 -9.89 -1.81 -6.37
C ARG A 161 -9.76 -0.36 -5.93
N GLY A 162 -9.61 0.53 -6.91
CA GLY A 162 -9.49 1.98 -6.69
C GLY A 162 -8.13 2.47 -6.21
N SER A 163 -7.20 1.58 -5.84
CA SER A 163 -5.78 1.94 -5.69
C SER A 163 -5.20 2.40 -7.03
N THR A 164 -4.08 3.12 -7.00
CA THR A 164 -3.41 3.63 -8.22
C THR A 164 -3.11 2.52 -9.24
N LEU A 165 -2.83 1.30 -8.77
CA LEU A 165 -2.51 0.14 -9.61
C LEU A 165 -3.75 -0.61 -10.11
N SER A 166 -4.87 -0.54 -9.40
CA SER A 166 -6.13 -1.25 -9.70
C SER A 166 -7.31 -0.28 -9.94
N ARG A 167 -7.06 0.80 -10.70
CA ARG A 167 -8.05 1.82 -11.06
C ARG A 167 -8.63 1.60 -12.47
N LYS A 168 -8.98 0.35 -12.78
CA LYS A 168 -9.55 -0.07 -14.07
C LYS A 168 -10.82 -0.89 -13.84
N HIS A 169 -11.77 -0.76 -14.75
CA HIS A 169 -13.03 -1.51 -14.74
C HIS A 169 -13.47 -1.81 -16.17
N LEU A 170 -14.13 -2.94 -16.40
CA LEU A 170 -14.53 -3.39 -17.74
C LEU A 170 -15.54 -2.47 -18.42
N LYS A 171 -16.34 -1.74 -17.63
CA LYS A 171 -17.46 -0.92 -18.11
C LYS A 171 -17.45 0.53 -17.66
N LEU A 172 -16.71 0.87 -16.61
CA LEU A 172 -16.80 2.17 -15.94
C LEU A 172 -15.47 2.89 -16.08
N ASN A 173 -15.51 4.16 -16.42
CA ASN A 173 -14.32 4.99 -16.50
C ASN A 173 -14.20 5.91 -15.25
N PRO A 174 -13.18 5.70 -14.38
CA PRO A 174 -12.98 6.50 -13.18
C PRO A 174 -12.59 7.96 -13.45
N ASP A 175 -12.19 8.28 -14.69
CA ASP A 175 -11.84 9.63 -15.15
C ASP A 175 -12.90 10.20 -16.12
N SER A 176 -14.09 9.59 -16.16
CA SER A 176 -15.21 10.07 -16.98
C SER A 176 -15.64 11.48 -16.58
N LYS A 177 -16.10 12.26 -17.57
CA LYS A 177 -16.78 13.54 -17.31
C LYS A 177 -18.18 13.34 -16.74
N ASN A 178 -18.74 12.14 -16.85
CA ASN A 178 -20.04 11.82 -16.28
C ASN A 178 -19.88 11.50 -14.78
N HIS A 179 -20.35 12.40 -13.93
CA HIS A 179 -20.29 12.23 -12.48
C HIS A 179 -21.01 10.97 -11.97
N SER A 180 -22.07 10.50 -12.64
CA SER A 180 -22.75 9.27 -12.21
C SER A 180 -21.86 8.06 -12.41
N GLU A 181 -21.16 7.99 -13.54
CA GLU A 181 -20.24 6.88 -13.87
C GLU A 181 -19.04 6.84 -12.92
N VAL A 182 -18.45 8.00 -12.62
CA VAL A 182 -17.38 8.11 -11.62
C VAL A 182 -17.89 7.69 -10.25
N LYS A 183 -19.09 8.13 -9.86
CA LYS A 183 -19.69 7.74 -8.58
C LYS A 183 -19.90 6.22 -8.52
N ASP A 184 -20.37 5.60 -9.60
CA ASP A 184 -20.61 4.16 -9.66
C ASP A 184 -19.29 3.36 -9.63
N PHE A 185 -18.22 3.88 -10.24
CA PHE A 185 -16.88 3.29 -10.12
C PHE A 185 -16.35 3.31 -8.68
N PHE A 186 -16.68 4.32 -7.87
CA PHE A 186 -16.22 4.41 -6.49
C PHE A 186 -17.28 3.96 -5.47
N ASP A 187 -18.35 3.30 -5.92
CA ASP A 187 -19.42 2.80 -5.04
C ASP A 187 -19.08 1.42 -4.47
N PHE A 188 -17.98 1.36 -3.71
CA PHE A 188 -17.51 0.16 -3.02
C PHE A 188 -16.92 0.52 -1.65
N SER A 189 -16.69 -0.51 -0.84
CA SER A 189 -16.10 -0.46 0.48
C SER A 189 -15.17 -1.66 0.69
N TRP A 190 -14.65 -1.86 1.91
CA TRP A 190 -13.82 -3.04 2.20
C TRP A 190 -14.63 -4.35 2.14
N GLN A 191 -15.96 -4.27 2.23
CA GLN A 191 -16.83 -5.43 2.04
C GLN A 191 -16.62 -6.01 0.63
N GLU A 192 -16.75 -5.18 -0.40
CA GLU A 192 -16.51 -5.62 -1.79
C GLU A 192 -15.05 -6.04 -2.02
N MET A 193 -14.08 -5.42 -1.33
CA MET A 193 -12.68 -5.88 -1.37
C MET A 193 -12.53 -7.31 -0.80
N GLY A 194 -13.22 -7.62 0.30
CA GLY A 194 -13.22 -8.96 0.88
C GLY A 194 -13.96 -9.97 0.00
N ASP A 195 -15.15 -9.60 -0.46
CA ASP A 195 -16.06 -10.48 -1.17
C ASP A 195 -15.64 -10.73 -2.62
N TYR A 196 -15.03 -9.74 -3.28
CA TYR A 196 -14.75 -9.79 -4.72
C TYR A 196 -13.28 -9.61 -5.12
N ASP A 197 -12.42 -8.99 -4.29
CA ASP A 197 -11.01 -8.79 -4.67
C ASP A 197 -10.11 -9.94 -4.21
N LEU A 198 -10.21 -10.33 -2.93
CA LEU A 198 -9.27 -11.28 -2.32
C LEU A 198 -9.31 -12.67 -2.97
N GLU A 199 -10.50 -13.25 -3.10
CA GLU A 199 -10.67 -14.60 -3.63
C GLU A 199 -10.05 -14.78 -5.03
N PRO A 200 -10.37 -13.96 -6.06
CA PRO A 200 -9.79 -14.15 -7.37
C PRO A 200 -8.28 -13.90 -7.41
N MET A 201 -7.74 -12.97 -6.61
CA MET A 201 -6.28 -12.79 -6.51
C MET A 201 -5.60 -14.01 -5.92
N ILE A 202 -6.12 -14.57 -4.82
CA ILE A 202 -5.56 -15.77 -4.18
C ILE A 202 -5.68 -16.98 -5.11
N ASN A 203 -6.85 -17.18 -5.73
CA ASN A 203 -7.06 -18.27 -6.68
C ASN A 203 -6.15 -18.17 -7.91
N PHE A 204 -5.82 -16.96 -8.36
CA PHE A 204 -4.84 -16.74 -9.43
C PHE A 204 -3.43 -17.17 -9.01
N VAL A 205 -3.02 -16.85 -7.79
CA VAL A 205 -1.71 -17.19 -7.23
C VAL A 205 -1.52 -18.69 -7.00
N LEU A 206 -2.59 -19.42 -6.72
CA LEU A 206 -2.57 -20.86 -6.43
C LEU A 206 -2.64 -21.78 -7.66
N GLN A 207 -2.84 -21.24 -8.87
CA GLN A 207 -2.91 -22.00 -10.13
C GLN A 207 -1.52 -22.37 -10.67
#